data_AF-A0A2W0CBX9-F1
#
_entry.id   AF-A0A2W0CBX9-F1
#
_cell.length_a   1.000
_cell.length_b   1.000
_cell.length_c   1.000
_cell.angle_alpha   90.00
_cell.angle_beta   90.00
_cell.angle_gamma   90.00
#
_symmetry.space_group_name_H-M   'P 1'
#
loop_
_entity.id
_entity.type
_entity.pdbx_description
1 polymer ?
#
loop_
_entity_poly.entity_id
_entity_poly.type
_entity_poly.pdbx_seq_one_letter_code
_entity_poly.pdbx_strand_id
1 'polypeptide(L)'
;MLQRSQWVLLVVKLAVQRKAKAELSVQRLKLVSNQIYLNGTKLICFSQDHIKGGIMKLGKDRLSIFNSVTSKIGKVDPSKIKTGSNQMYAKINGHDVTIRFFADKNGMIINVDAFMGKAKRPLGNLIN
;
A
#
# COMPACT_ATOMS: atom_id res chain seq x y z
N MET A 1 -8.69 -43.38 2.18
CA MET A 1 -9.74 -42.75 1.35
C MET A 1 -10.64 -41.95 2.30
N LEU A 2 -10.56 -40.61 2.31
CA LEU A 2 -11.38 -39.77 3.21
C LEU A 2 -12.85 -39.85 2.79
N GLN A 3 -13.76 -40.01 3.74
CA GLN A 3 -15.20 -40.06 3.46
C GLN A 3 -15.66 -38.71 2.86
N ARG A 4 -16.67 -38.73 1.96
CA ARG A 4 -17.20 -37.53 1.27
C ARG A 4 -17.53 -36.38 2.24
N SER A 5 -18.01 -36.70 3.44
CA SER A 5 -18.30 -35.74 4.52
C SER A 5 -17.05 -35.01 5.04
N GLN A 6 -15.90 -35.68 5.13
CA GLN A 6 -14.64 -35.10 5.59
C GLN A 6 -14.03 -34.16 4.54
N TRP A 7 -14.21 -34.46 3.26
CA TRP A 7 -13.80 -33.58 2.15
C TRP A 7 -14.58 -32.27 2.12
N VAL A 8 -15.89 -32.33 2.31
CA VAL A 8 -16.73 -31.12 2.38
C VAL A 8 -16.31 -30.24 3.56
N LEU A 9 -16.06 -30.84 4.72
CA LEU A 9 -15.62 -30.09 5.91
C LEU A 9 -14.26 -29.40 5.70
N LEU A 10 -13.32 -30.07 5.01
CA LEU A 10 -12.00 -29.53 4.72
C LEU A 10 -12.08 -28.35 3.74
N VAL A 11 -12.89 -28.47 2.68
CA VAL A 11 -13.10 -27.40 1.69
C VAL A 11 -13.76 -26.17 2.32
N VAL A 12 -14.77 -26.37 3.18
CA VAL A 12 -15.42 -25.28 3.92
C VAL A 12 -14.43 -24.59 4.87
N LYS A 13 -13.61 -25.33 5.62
CA LYS A 13 -12.56 -24.75 6.47
C LYS A 13 -11.56 -23.92 5.67
N LEU A 14 -11.09 -24.41 4.52
CA LEU A 14 -10.16 -23.69 3.66
C LEU A 14 -10.78 -22.42 3.06
N ALA A 15 -12.05 -22.46 2.66
CA ALA A 15 -12.77 -21.29 2.14
C ALA A 15 -12.98 -20.23 3.23
N VAL A 16 -13.35 -20.63 4.44
CA VAL A 16 -13.49 -19.72 5.60
C VAL A 16 -12.14 -19.09 5.96
N GLN A 17 -11.04 -19.86 5.96
CA GLN A 17 -9.71 -19.29 6.20
C GLN A 17 -9.25 -18.33 5.10
N ARG A 18 -9.53 -18.63 3.82
CA ARG A 18 -9.24 -17.73 2.71
C ARG A 18 -10.04 -16.44 2.80
N LYS A 19 -11.33 -16.53 3.16
CA LYS A 19 -12.21 -15.38 3.38
C LYS A 19 -11.74 -14.55 4.59
N ALA A 20 -11.40 -15.17 5.71
CA ALA A 20 -10.85 -14.49 6.89
C ALA A 20 -9.50 -13.81 6.61
N LYS A 21 -8.63 -14.41 5.79
CA LYS A 21 -7.34 -13.82 5.38
C LYS A 21 -7.54 -12.62 4.43
N ALA A 22 -8.55 -12.68 3.56
CA ALA A 22 -8.97 -11.55 2.72
C ALA A 22 -9.70 -10.46 3.53
N GLU A 23 -10.47 -10.84 4.55
CA GLU A 23 -11.13 -9.89 5.44
C GLU A 23 -10.14 -9.23 6.39
N LEU A 24 -9.09 -9.93 6.86
CA LEU A 24 -7.98 -9.35 7.62
C LEU A 24 -7.15 -8.37 6.78
N SER A 25 -6.99 -8.60 5.47
CA SER A 25 -6.32 -7.64 4.59
C SER A 25 -7.20 -6.42 4.27
N VAL A 26 -8.53 -6.56 4.32
CA VAL A 26 -9.51 -5.48 4.08
C VAL A 26 -9.89 -4.71 5.35
N GLN A 27 -9.92 -5.35 6.53
CA GLN A 27 -10.28 -4.74 7.82
C GLN A 27 -9.17 -3.86 8.41
N ARG A 28 -7.94 -3.91 7.87
CA ARG A 28 -6.82 -3.02 8.25
C ARG A 28 -6.92 -1.60 7.65
N LEU A 29 -8.02 -1.29 6.97
CA LEU A 29 -8.31 -0.01 6.31
C LEU A 29 -9.70 0.50 6.74
N LYS A 30 -9.84 0.96 7.99
CA LYS A 30 -10.97 1.80 8.43
C LYS A 30 -10.43 3.15 8.92
N LEU A 31 -10.96 4.20 8.32
CA LEU A 31 -10.59 5.61 8.45
C LEU A 31 -11.10 6.27 9.74
N VAL A 32 -10.28 7.15 10.32
CA VAL A 32 -10.77 8.36 10.99
C VAL A 32 -9.96 9.56 10.47
N SER A 33 -10.69 10.66 10.28
CA SER A 33 -10.36 11.89 9.60
C SER A 33 -9.22 12.71 10.25
N ASN A 34 -8.52 13.45 9.38
CA ASN A 34 -7.56 14.54 9.66
C ASN A 34 -6.18 14.27 10.26
N GLN A 35 -5.85 13.03 10.63
CA GLN A 35 -4.47 12.54 10.64
C GLN A 35 -4.56 11.06 10.24
N ILE A 36 -4.29 10.72 8.97
CA ILE A 36 -4.41 9.33 8.53
C ILE A 36 -3.19 8.56 9.02
N TYR A 37 -3.18 8.26 10.32
CA TYR A 37 -2.36 7.21 10.92
C TYR A 37 -2.98 5.86 10.53
N LEU A 38 -2.46 5.24 9.47
CA LEU A 38 -2.55 3.79 9.36
C LEU A 38 -1.39 3.22 10.21
N ASN A 39 -1.69 2.68 11.39
CA ASN A 39 -0.73 1.92 12.22
C ASN A 39 0.64 2.60 12.44
N GLY A 40 0.66 3.84 12.91
CA GLY A 40 1.93 4.56 13.20
C GLY A 40 2.62 5.17 11.97
N THR A 41 2.03 5.03 10.77
CA THR A 41 2.57 5.62 9.54
C THR A 41 2.20 7.09 9.41
N LYS A 42 3.15 7.98 9.68
CA LYS A 42 3.01 9.42 9.37
C LYS A 42 3.12 9.61 7.86
N LEU A 43 2.05 10.06 7.21
CA LEU A 43 2.05 10.34 5.78
C LEU A 43 2.45 11.79 5.51
N ILE A 44 3.48 11.97 4.69
CA ILE A 44 4.07 13.29 4.40
C ILE A 44 3.56 13.86 3.04
N CYS A 45 2.78 13.08 2.29
CA CYS A 45 2.44 13.32 0.87
C CYS A 45 1.56 14.56 0.55
N PHE A 46 1.17 15.37 1.54
CA PHE A 46 0.31 16.55 1.35
C PHE A 46 0.88 17.83 1.97
N SER A 47 2.21 17.92 2.13
CA SER A 47 2.85 19.21 2.43
C SER A 47 2.58 20.23 1.30
N GLN A 48 2.82 21.52 1.58
CA GLN A 48 2.64 22.58 0.58
C GLN A 48 3.47 22.30 -0.70
N ASP A 49 4.65 21.72 -0.55
CA ASP A 49 5.52 21.37 -1.68
C ASP A 49 4.93 20.24 -2.53
N HIS A 50 4.28 19.25 -1.93
CA HIS A 50 3.57 18.21 -2.67
C HIS A 50 2.39 18.78 -3.45
N ILE A 51 1.63 19.69 -2.82
CA ILE A 51 0.50 20.37 -3.47
C ILE A 51 1.00 21.19 -4.66
N LYS A 52 2.04 22.01 -4.48
CA LYS A 52 2.69 22.77 -5.56
C LYS A 52 3.26 21.85 -6.65
N GLY A 53 3.82 20.71 -6.26
CA GLY A 53 4.32 19.65 -7.14
C GLY A 53 3.23 18.87 -7.89
N GLY A 54 1.96 19.20 -7.65
CA GLY A 54 0.83 18.70 -8.42
C GLY A 54 0.16 17.45 -7.85
N ILE A 55 0.49 16.99 -6.63
CA ILE A 55 -0.06 15.75 -6.07
C ILE A 55 -1.60 15.65 -6.15
N MET A 56 -2.29 16.80 -6.09
CA MET A 56 -3.75 16.89 -6.20
C MET A 56 -4.30 16.49 -7.58
N LYS A 57 -3.48 16.40 -8.63
CA LYS A 57 -3.88 15.89 -9.96
C LYS A 57 -4.04 14.37 -10.00
N LEU A 58 -3.54 13.66 -8.98
CA LEU A 58 -3.58 12.20 -8.94
C LEU A 58 -4.96 11.63 -8.57
N GLY A 59 -5.92 12.46 -8.17
CA GLY A 59 -7.26 12.03 -7.79
C GLY A 59 -8.16 13.21 -7.43
N LYS A 60 -9.44 12.92 -7.18
CA LYS A 60 -10.47 13.93 -6.90
C LYS A 60 -10.32 14.61 -5.53
N ASP A 61 -9.73 13.89 -4.57
CA ASP A 61 -9.55 14.33 -3.19
C ASP A 61 -8.34 13.63 -2.55
N ARG A 62 -7.87 14.13 -1.40
CA ARG A 62 -6.69 13.59 -0.70
C ARG A 62 -6.83 12.11 -0.34
N LEU A 63 -8.04 11.66 0.01
CA LEU A 63 -8.28 10.27 0.37
C LEU A 63 -8.17 9.35 -0.86
N SER A 64 -8.71 9.75 -1.99
CA SER A 64 -8.62 9.00 -3.25
C SER A 64 -7.18 8.89 -3.75
N ILE A 65 -6.39 9.95 -3.60
CA ILE A 65 -4.95 9.97 -3.92
C ILE A 65 -4.22 9.01 -2.99
N PHE A 66 -4.48 9.10 -1.70
CA PHE A 66 -3.89 8.23 -0.69
C PHE A 66 -4.17 6.75 -0.96
N ASN A 67 -5.43 6.40 -1.20
CA ASN A 67 -5.84 5.03 -1.51
C ASN A 67 -5.19 4.54 -2.82
N SER A 68 -5.03 5.42 -3.80
CA SER A 68 -4.36 5.08 -5.06
C SER A 68 -2.88 4.79 -4.85
N VAL A 69 -2.17 5.60 -4.05
CA VAL A 69 -0.76 5.38 -3.70
C VAL A 69 -0.57 4.08 -2.92
N THR A 70 -1.33 3.88 -1.84
CA THR A 70 -1.20 2.67 -1.01
C THR A 70 -1.64 1.42 -1.75
N SER A 71 -2.62 1.49 -2.64
CA SER A 71 -2.99 0.37 -3.53
C SER A 71 -1.83 -0.06 -4.44
N LYS A 72 -0.98 0.87 -4.90
CA LYS A 72 0.22 0.51 -5.67
C LYS A 72 1.22 -0.26 -4.82
N ILE A 73 1.46 0.19 -3.58
CA ILE A 73 2.33 -0.52 -2.63
C ILE A 73 1.76 -1.91 -2.31
N GLY A 74 0.45 -2.02 -2.06
CA GLY A 74 -0.22 -3.28 -1.75
C GLY A 74 -0.23 -4.32 -2.89
N LYS A 75 0.12 -3.91 -4.11
CA LYS A 75 0.29 -4.81 -5.27
C LYS A 75 1.74 -5.28 -5.47
N VAL A 76 2.69 -4.76 -4.69
CA VAL A 76 4.09 -5.18 -4.75
C VAL A 76 4.22 -6.57 -4.13
N ASP A 77 5.00 -7.43 -4.78
CA ASP A 77 5.41 -8.71 -4.20
C ASP A 77 6.19 -8.47 -2.89
N PRO A 78 5.71 -8.98 -1.73
CA PRO A 78 6.36 -8.76 -0.45
C PRO A 78 7.84 -9.17 -0.42
N SER A 79 8.26 -10.15 -1.23
CA SER A 79 9.66 -10.59 -1.31
C SER A 79 10.61 -9.53 -1.88
N LYS A 80 10.08 -8.56 -2.63
CA LYS A 80 10.86 -7.44 -3.20
C LYS A 80 11.03 -6.28 -2.23
N ILE A 81 10.25 -6.23 -1.15
CA ILE A 81 10.31 -5.17 -0.14
C ILE A 81 11.46 -5.47 0.82
N LYS A 82 12.36 -4.51 0.99
CA LYS A 82 13.46 -4.61 1.95
C LYS A 82 13.16 -3.81 3.21
N THR A 83 13.63 -4.28 4.35
CA THR A 83 13.69 -3.45 5.57
C THR A 83 14.43 -2.15 5.27
N GLY A 84 13.86 -1.02 5.69
CA GLY A 84 14.37 0.31 5.39
C GLY A 84 13.64 1.01 4.24
N SER A 85 14.35 1.90 3.55
CA SER A 85 13.80 2.73 2.47
C SER A 85 13.61 1.93 1.18
N ASN A 86 12.41 2.05 0.62
CA ASN A 86 12.02 1.49 -0.67
C ASN A 86 11.46 2.60 -1.55
N GLN A 87 11.60 2.42 -2.86
CA GLN A 87 11.07 3.31 -3.87
C GLN A 87 10.49 2.49 -5.02
N MET A 88 9.39 2.95 -5.61
CA MET A 88 8.83 2.41 -6.84
C MET A 88 8.32 3.54 -7.74
N TYR A 89 8.22 3.24 -9.03
CA TYR A 89 7.55 4.12 -9.99
C TYR A 89 6.19 3.54 -10.36
N ALA A 90 5.18 4.41 -10.44
CA ALA A 90 3.83 4.01 -10.79
C ALA A 90 3.19 5.02 -11.72
N LYS A 91 2.14 4.58 -12.42
CA LYS A 91 1.17 5.48 -13.04
C LYS A 91 -0.09 5.57 -12.19
N ILE A 92 -0.48 6.79 -11.83
CA ILE A 92 -1.72 7.11 -11.11
C ILE A 92 -2.41 8.25 -11.86
N ASN A 93 -3.68 8.05 -12.23
CA ASN A 93 -4.46 9.00 -13.03
C ASN A 93 -3.72 9.52 -14.29
N GLY A 94 -3.05 8.62 -15.01
CA GLY A 94 -2.29 8.96 -16.22
C GLY A 94 -0.93 9.62 -15.98
N HIS A 95 -0.61 10.02 -14.75
CA HIS A 95 0.65 10.67 -14.41
C HIS A 95 1.69 9.69 -13.88
N ASP A 96 2.96 9.93 -14.23
CA ASP A 96 4.08 9.26 -13.57
C ASP A 96 4.20 9.76 -12.13
N VAL A 97 4.43 8.82 -11.21
CA VAL A 97 4.52 9.07 -9.77
C VAL A 97 5.69 8.29 -9.21
N THR A 98 6.49 8.94 -8.38
CA THR A 98 7.45 8.28 -7.50
C THR A 98 6.78 8.04 -6.16
N ILE A 99 6.78 6.78 -5.72
CA ILE A 99 6.29 6.39 -4.40
C ILE A 99 7.49 5.90 -3.61
N ARG A 100 7.69 6.47 -2.42
CA ARG A 100 8.72 6.07 -1.46
C ARG A 100 8.04 5.58 -0.20
N PHE A 101 8.58 4.55 0.41
CA PHE A 101 8.05 4.03 1.66
C PHE A 101 9.13 3.37 2.50
N PHE A 102 8.90 3.32 3.81
CA PHE A 102 9.80 2.68 4.76
C PHE A 102 9.13 1.44 5.35
N ALA A 103 9.83 0.30 5.28
CA ALA A 103 9.41 -0.93 5.91
C ALA A 103 10.22 -1.17 7.19
N ASP A 104 9.56 -1.49 8.30
CA ASP A 104 10.23 -1.89 9.53
C ASP A 104 10.82 -3.31 9.42
N LYS A 105 11.47 -3.78 10.49
CA LYS A 105 12.08 -5.12 10.56
C LYS A 105 11.09 -6.29 10.38
N ASN A 106 9.80 -6.04 10.53
CA ASN A 106 8.73 -7.03 10.37
C ASN A 106 8.06 -6.94 8.98
N GLY A 107 8.59 -6.08 8.09
CA GLY A 107 7.99 -5.80 6.78
C GLY A 107 6.74 -4.91 6.85
N MET A 108 6.44 -4.30 8.00
CA MET A 108 5.33 -3.36 8.13
C MET A 108 5.72 -2.02 7.53
N ILE A 109 4.88 -1.48 6.64
CA ILE A 109 5.07 -0.14 6.10
C ILE A 109 4.71 0.87 7.18
N ILE A 110 5.68 1.72 7.55
CA ILE A 110 5.57 2.71 8.63
C ILE A 110 5.79 4.16 8.17
N ASN A 111 6.14 4.36 6.90
CA ASN A 111 6.15 5.69 6.30
C ASN A 111 5.86 5.58 4.80
N VAL A 112 5.10 6.51 4.23
CA VAL A 112 4.88 6.64 2.79
C VAL A 112 4.97 8.10 2.39
N ASP A 113 5.67 8.33 1.29
CA ASP A 113 5.82 9.59 0.59
C ASP A 113 5.53 9.38 -0.90
N ALA A 114 4.91 10.35 -1.56
CA ALA A 114 4.61 10.26 -2.98
C ALA A 114 4.57 11.64 -3.63
N PHE A 115 5.16 11.76 -4.81
CA PHE A 115 5.16 12.99 -5.60
C PHE A 115 5.09 12.68 -7.09
N MET A 116 4.56 13.63 -7.86
CA MET A 116 4.48 13.53 -9.30
C MET A 116 5.85 13.56 -9.96
N GLY A 117 5.99 12.78 -11.03
CA GLY A 117 7.22 12.63 -11.79
C GLY A 117 8.09 11.46 -11.30
N LYS A 118 9.11 11.15 -12.10
CA LYS A 118 10.14 10.17 -11.74
C LYS A 118 11.30 10.88 -11.03
N ALA A 119 11.68 10.37 -9.87
CA ALA A 119 12.88 10.83 -9.19
C ALA A 119 14.12 10.67 -10.08
N LYS A 120 14.98 11.70 -10.11
CA LYS A 120 16.25 11.65 -10.86
C LYS A 120 17.20 10.56 -10.39
N ARG A 121 17.10 10.18 -9.11
CA ARG A 121 17.88 9.11 -8.49
C ARG A 121 17.01 8.32 -7.50
N PRO A 122 17.16 6.99 -7.43
CA PRO A 122 16.49 6.20 -6.41
C PRO A 122 17.05 6.51 -5.02
N LEU A 123 16.17 6.56 -4.03
CA LEU A 123 16.55 6.58 -2.62
C LEU A 123 16.16 5.23 -1.99
N GLY A 124 17.15 4.42 -1.66
CA GLY A 124 16.94 3.08 -1.11
C GLY A 124 16.70 2.01 -2.18
N ASN A 125 15.98 0.95 -1.81
CA ASN A 125 15.69 -0.19 -2.66
C ASN A 125 14.69 0.19 -3.76
N LEU A 126 15.14 0.22 -5.02
CA LEU A 126 14.26 0.44 -6.16
C LEU A 126 13.54 -0.87 -6.53
N ILE A 127 12.23 -0.86 -6.46
CA ILE A 127 11.36 -1.97 -6.81
C ILE A 127 10.91 -1.78 -8.26
N ASN A 128 11.39 -2.68 -9.12
CA ASN A 128 11.03 -2.79 -10.53
C ASN A 128 9.90 -3.82 -10.74
#